data_AF-A0A1S1GVU5-F1
#
_entry.id   AF-A0A1S1GVU5-F1
#
_cell.length_a   1.000
_cell.length_b   1.000
_cell.length_c   1.000
_cell.angle_alpha   90.00
_cell.angle_beta   90.00
_cell.angle_gamma   90.00
#
_symmetry.space_group_name_H-M   'P 1'
#
loop_
_entity.id
_entity.type
_entity.pdbx_description
1 polymer ?
#
loop_
_entity_poly.entity_id
_entity_poly.type
_entity_poly.pdbx_seq_one_letter_code
_entity_poly.pdbx_strand_id
1 'polypeptide(L)'
;MEQVYTIYKNPRYKIIQKDNQYLMIDLEQNWYSYLCPMLNWFIPIKYTKLTYQEFNNLNIFSNGSNSSYGMIAGGIGVTISVLLRSIVGLMDINISRIWMLVMFLIGFFAVVGLRLAIRKKLKHPSFNKNSKQKVILIPSFKNFALVVFCYFMTLFLSIAPTQMIFDDSQNIIGYVGWLVVFFMFTTLNIFSILDRKVHVKIMN
;
A
#
# COMPACT_ATOMS: atom_id res chain seq x y z
N MET A 1 7.85 13.72 18.85
CA MET A 1 7.45 13.06 17.59
C MET A 1 8.72 12.85 16.81
N GLU A 2 8.96 11.62 16.40
CA GLU A 2 10.20 11.19 15.76
C GLU A 2 10.13 11.38 14.25
N GLN A 3 11.27 11.66 13.62
CA GLN A 3 11.35 11.84 12.18
C GLN A 3 11.32 10.49 11.45
N VAL A 4 10.56 10.42 10.37
CA VAL A 4 10.42 9.26 9.50
C VAL A 4 11.04 9.58 8.14
N TYR A 5 11.98 8.75 7.71
CA TYR A 5 12.61 8.81 6.40
C TYR A 5 12.12 7.67 5.51
N THR A 6 11.91 7.98 4.24
CA THR A 6 11.54 7.01 3.21
C THR A 6 12.75 6.71 2.33
N ILE A 7 13.03 5.43 2.13
CA ILE A 7 14.09 4.99 1.25
C ILE A 7 13.62 5.11 -0.20
N TYR A 8 14.43 5.74 -1.05
CA TYR A 8 14.15 5.89 -2.46
C TYR A 8 13.95 4.53 -3.14
N LYS A 9 12.90 4.41 -3.97
CA LYS A 9 12.49 3.16 -4.63
C LYS A 9 12.21 1.97 -3.70
N ASN A 10 12.18 2.16 -2.38
CA ASN A 10 11.88 1.11 -1.43
C ASN A 10 10.89 1.57 -0.34
N PRO A 11 9.60 1.67 -0.68
CA PRO A 11 8.61 2.23 0.22
C PRO A 11 8.22 1.26 1.36
N ARG A 12 8.50 -0.05 1.20
CA ARG A 12 8.24 -1.11 2.20
C ARG A 12 8.94 -0.84 3.54
N TYR A 13 10.16 -0.32 3.47
CA TYR A 13 10.96 -0.02 4.65
C TYR A 13 10.93 1.47 4.94
N LYS A 14 10.87 1.80 6.23
CA LYS A 14 11.00 3.17 6.73
C LYS A 14 12.10 3.21 7.76
N ILE A 15 12.68 4.39 7.93
CA ILE A 15 13.71 4.63 8.96
C ILE A 15 13.16 5.68 9.91
N ILE A 16 13.29 5.42 11.20
CA ILE A 16 12.83 6.32 12.25
C ILE A 16 14.05 6.78 13.03
N GLN A 17 14.24 8.08 13.13
CA GLN A 17 15.27 8.65 14.00
C GLN A 17 14.69 8.89 15.38
N LYS A 18 15.25 8.22 16.39
CA LYS A 18 14.88 8.36 17.80
C LYS A 18 16.13 8.34 18.67
N ASP A 19 16.32 9.34 19.52
CA ASP A 19 17.42 9.40 20.51
C ASP A 19 18.81 9.08 19.89
N ASN A 20 19.13 9.73 18.76
CA ASN A 20 20.34 9.51 17.94
C ASN A 20 20.50 8.10 17.34
N GLN A 21 19.47 7.24 17.41
CA GLN A 21 19.44 5.94 16.76
C GLN A 21 18.56 5.97 15.51
N TYR A 22 18.96 5.21 14.50
CA TYR A 22 18.18 5.02 13.27
C TYR A 22 17.56 3.62 13.30
N LEU A 23 16.23 3.57 13.38
CA LEU A 23 15.47 2.33 13.49
C LEU A 23 14.85 2.02 12.13
N MET A 24 15.34 0.97 11.47
CA MET A 24 14.77 0.47 10.22
C MET A 24 13.62 -0.49 10.54
N ILE A 25 12.45 -0.23 9.97
CA ILE A 25 11.23 -1.01 10.14
C ILE A 25 10.75 -1.59 8.81
N ASP A 26 10.07 -2.73 8.87
CA ASP A 26 9.41 -3.37 7.73
C ASP A 26 7.89 -3.32 7.93
N LEU A 27 7.21 -2.48 7.13
CA LEU A 27 5.75 -2.33 7.21
C LEU A 27 4.98 -3.57 6.69
N GLU A 28 5.67 -4.48 6.00
CA GLU A 28 5.11 -5.68 5.38
C GLU A 28 5.53 -6.98 6.06
N GLN A 29 6.12 -6.92 7.24
CA GLN A 29 6.61 -8.13 7.93
C GLN A 29 5.47 -9.10 8.30
N ASN A 30 4.28 -8.57 8.61
CA ASN A 30 3.14 -9.32 9.12
C ASN A 30 2.06 -9.48 8.04
N TRP A 31 1.51 -10.69 7.90
CA TRP A 31 0.50 -10.99 6.87
C TRP A 31 -0.81 -10.22 7.06
N TYR A 32 -1.22 -9.96 8.31
CA TYR A 32 -2.46 -9.22 8.61
C TYR A 32 -2.39 -7.76 8.15
N SER A 33 -1.19 -7.19 8.02
CA SER A 33 -1.01 -5.78 7.62
C SER A 33 -1.60 -5.53 6.23
N TYR A 34 -1.57 -6.54 5.35
CA TYR A 34 -2.13 -6.48 4.00
C TYR A 34 -3.66 -6.35 3.99
N LEU A 35 -4.35 -6.84 5.03
CA LEU A 35 -5.80 -6.77 5.16
C LEU A 35 -6.26 -5.57 5.99
N CYS A 36 -5.50 -5.20 7.01
CA CYS A 36 -5.78 -4.05 7.86
C CYS A 36 -4.47 -3.33 8.20
N PRO A 37 -4.11 -2.27 7.45
CA PRO A 37 -2.82 -1.59 7.59
C PRO A 37 -2.66 -0.92 8.96
N MET A 38 -3.77 -0.53 9.59
CA MET A 38 -3.81 0.11 10.91
C MET A 38 -3.31 -0.80 12.03
N LEU A 39 -3.34 -2.12 11.84
CA LEU A 39 -2.82 -3.06 12.83
C LEU A 39 -1.33 -2.84 13.11
N ASN A 40 -0.57 -2.31 12.15
CA ASN A 40 0.82 -1.92 12.36
C ASN A 40 0.99 -0.79 13.40
N TRP A 41 -0.07 -0.05 13.73
CA TRP A 41 -0.04 1.01 14.74
C TRP A 41 -0.27 0.52 16.16
N PHE A 42 -0.87 -0.66 16.31
CA PHE A 42 -1.22 -1.22 17.62
C PHE A 42 -0.39 -2.45 17.94
N ILE A 43 -0.01 -3.22 16.92
CA ILE A 43 0.77 -4.45 17.08
C ILE A 43 2.26 -4.12 16.94
N PRO A 44 3.10 -4.57 17.90
CA PRO A 44 4.51 -4.20 17.89
C PRO A 44 5.23 -4.79 16.67
N ILE A 45 5.97 -3.94 15.97
CA ILE A 45 6.72 -4.31 14.78
C ILE A 45 8.21 -4.49 15.08
N LYS A 46 8.87 -5.46 14.45
CA LYS A 46 10.32 -5.63 14.63
C LYS A 46 11.06 -4.50 13.94
N TYR A 47 12.15 -4.06 14.56
CA TYR A 47 13.06 -3.09 13.95
C TYR A 47 14.51 -3.57 14.01
N THR A 48 15.33 -3.04 13.10
CA THR A 48 16.79 -3.20 13.10
C THR A 48 17.43 -1.86 13.34
N LYS A 49 18.40 -1.78 14.25
CA LYS A 49 19.20 -0.56 14.43
C LYS A 49 20.20 -0.44 13.29
N LEU A 50 20.24 0.70 12.64
CA LEU A 50 21.24 1.05 11.66
C LEU A 50 22.32 1.90 12.32
N THR A 51 23.57 1.67 11.92
CA THR A 51 24.67 2.59 12.18
C THR A 51 24.51 3.86 11.37
N TYR A 52 25.19 4.94 11.78
CA TYR A 52 25.19 6.19 11.03
C TYR A 52 25.72 6.02 9.60
N GLN A 53 26.75 5.18 9.41
CA GLN A 53 27.32 4.88 8.10
C GLN A 53 26.30 4.15 7.20
N GLU A 54 25.61 3.13 7.73
CA GLU A 54 24.56 2.44 6.99
C GLU A 54 23.43 3.38 6.60
N PHE A 55 23.02 4.28 7.50
CA PHE A 55 22.00 5.28 7.22
C PHE A 55 22.43 6.25 6.11
N ASN A 56 23.65 6.78 6.18
CA ASN A 56 24.15 7.76 5.20
C ASN A 56 24.37 7.15 3.81
N ASN A 57 24.61 5.84 3.73
CA ASN A 57 24.70 5.11 2.47
C ASN A 57 23.32 4.85 1.82
N LEU A 58 22.22 5.07 2.54
CA LEU A 58 20.88 4.91 1.98
C LEU A 58 20.50 6.15 1.17
N ASN A 59 20.01 5.92 -0.05
CA ASN A 59 19.38 6.96 -0.83
C ASN A 59 18.02 7.31 -0.21
N ILE A 60 18.01 8.32 0.66
CA ILE A 60 16.80 8.84 1.28
C ILE A 60 16.14 9.81 0.30
N PHE A 61 14.82 9.74 0.21
CA PHE A 61 14.07 10.71 -0.58
C PHE A 61 14.24 12.13 0.02
N SER A 62 15.03 12.98 -0.64
CA SER A 62 15.19 14.39 -0.29
C SER A 62 14.08 15.22 -0.93
N ASN A 63 13.58 16.20 -0.19
CA ASN A 63 12.32 16.84 -0.51
C ASN A 63 12.51 18.03 -1.44
N GLY A 64 12.43 17.82 -2.76
CA GLY A 64 12.10 18.88 -3.71
C GLY A 64 10.58 19.14 -3.66
N SER A 65 10.17 20.38 -3.40
CA SER A 65 8.76 20.79 -3.40
C SER A 65 8.05 20.38 -4.68
N ASN A 66 6.87 19.76 -4.59
CA ASN A 66 5.74 19.99 -5.50
C ASN A 66 4.46 19.30 -5.01
N SER A 67 3.58 20.06 -4.37
CA SER A 67 2.23 19.68 -3.94
C SER A 67 1.20 19.65 -5.09
N SER A 68 1.62 19.84 -6.35
CA SER A 68 0.73 19.95 -7.51
C SER A 68 0.50 18.64 -8.28
N TYR A 69 1.39 17.65 -8.17
CA TYR A 69 1.28 16.42 -8.98
C TYR A 69 0.06 15.56 -8.61
N GLY A 70 -0.36 15.56 -7.34
CA GLY A 70 -1.57 14.84 -6.91
C GLY A 70 -2.86 15.41 -7.50
N MET A 71 -2.97 16.75 -7.55
CA MET A 71 -4.12 17.42 -8.19
C MET A 71 -4.11 17.25 -9.70
N ILE A 72 -2.92 17.32 -10.34
CA ILE A 72 -2.77 17.09 -11.78
C ILE A 72 -3.12 15.64 -12.14
N ALA A 73 -2.63 14.65 -11.38
CA ALA A 73 -2.97 13.25 -11.58
C ALA A 73 -4.46 12.98 -11.38
N GLY A 74 -5.08 13.61 -10.36
CA GLY A 74 -6.53 13.55 -10.15
C GLY A 74 -7.33 14.14 -11.30
N GLY A 75 -6.97 15.34 -11.77
CA GLY A 75 -7.62 16.00 -12.91
C GLY A 75 -7.49 15.21 -14.22
N ILE A 76 -6.31 14.69 -14.53
CA ILE A 76 -6.07 13.82 -15.69
C ILE A 76 -6.92 12.54 -15.58
N GLY A 77 -7.01 11.94 -14.40
CA GLY A 77 -7.83 10.76 -14.16
C GLY A 77 -9.32 11.01 -14.45
N VAL A 78 -9.86 12.16 -14.01
CA VAL A 78 -11.25 12.55 -14.29
C VAL A 78 -11.46 12.71 -15.79
N THR A 79 -10.60 13.44 -16.50
CA THR A 79 -10.72 13.65 -17.94
C THR A 79 -10.65 12.34 -18.72
N ILE A 80 -9.70 11.46 -18.38
CA ILE A 80 -9.58 10.13 -19.00
C ILE A 80 -10.85 9.29 -18.73
N SER A 81 -11.40 9.33 -17.52
CA SER A 81 -12.62 8.56 -17.22
C SER A 81 -13.84 9.04 -17.99
N VAL A 82 -13.97 10.34 -18.25
CA VAL A 82 -15.03 10.91 -19.11
C VAL A 82 -14.87 10.43 -20.56
N LEU A 83 -13.65 10.40 -21.08
CA LEU A 83 -13.38 9.93 -22.45
C LEU A 83 -13.60 8.42 -22.58
N LEU A 84 -13.15 7.63 -21.60
CA LEU A 84 -13.32 6.18 -21.60
C LEU A 84 -14.79 5.76 -21.44
N ARG A 85 -15.65 6.59 -20.85
CA ARG A 85 -17.09 6.28 -20.66
C ARG A 85 -17.77 5.87 -21.96
N SER A 86 -17.42 6.49 -23.09
CA SER A 86 -17.99 6.15 -24.39
C SER A 86 -17.57 4.76 -24.90
N ILE A 87 -16.44 4.23 -24.42
CA ILE A 87 -15.89 2.93 -24.82
C ILE A 87 -16.38 1.84 -23.86
N VAL A 88 -16.60 2.18 -22.58
CA VAL A 88 -17.09 1.25 -21.54
C VAL A 88 -18.35 0.50 -21.99
N GLY A 89 -19.37 1.20 -22.50
CA GLY A 89 -20.62 0.56 -22.93
C GLY A 89 -20.52 -0.34 -24.18
N LEU A 90 -19.36 -0.36 -24.86
CA LEU A 90 -19.12 -1.22 -26.03
C LEU A 90 -18.37 -2.52 -25.65
N MET A 91 -17.93 -2.64 -24.40
CA MET A 91 -17.09 -3.75 -23.93
C MET A 91 -17.84 -4.71 -23.00
N ASP A 92 -19.17 -4.74 -23.12
CA ASP A 92 -20.00 -5.71 -22.44
C ASP A 92 -19.99 -7.03 -23.21
N ILE A 93 -19.68 -8.11 -22.51
CA ILE A 93 -19.63 -9.46 -23.06
C ILE A 93 -20.45 -10.41 -22.18
N ASN A 94 -21.15 -11.33 -22.83
CA ASN A 94 -21.89 -12.37 -22.10
C ASN A 94 -20.94 -13.54 -21.85
N ILE A 95 -20.51 -13.69 -20.60
CA ILE A 95 -19.72 -14.82 -20.14
C ILE A 95 -20.58 -15.61 -19.16
N SER A 96 -20.53 -16.94 -19.23
CA SER A 96 -21.25 -17.76 -18.25
C SER A 96 -20.68 -17.56 -16.84
N ARG A 97 -21.55 -17.66 -15.83
CA ARG A 97 -21.18 -17.45 -14.42
C ARG A 97 -19.98 -18.26 -13.94
N ILE A 98 -19.83 -19.50 -14.43
CA ILE A 98 -18.71 -20.38 -14.09
C ILE A 98 -17.39 -19.79 -14.61
N TRP A 99 -17.36 -19.37 -15.87
CA TRP A 99 -16.16 -18.76 -16.46
C TRP A 99 -15.82 -17.41 -15.81
N MET A 100 -16.83 -16.65 -15.37
CA MET A 100 -16.62 -15.43 -14.60
C MET A 100 -15.94 -15.70 -13.26
N LEU A 101 -16.43 -16.68 -12.49
CA LEU A 101 -15.78 -17.09 -11.24
C LEU A 101 -14.32 -17.51 -11.46
N VAL A 102 -14.05 -18.28 -12.51
CA VAL A 102 -12.69 -18.70 -12.88
C VAL A 102 -11.81 -17.48 -13.20
N MET A 103 -12.31 -16.51 -13.98
CA MET A 103 -11.58 -15.28 -14.27
C MET A 103 -11.25 -14.48 -13.00
N PHE A 104 -12.24 -14.27 -12.13
CA PHE A 104 -12.01 -13.58 -10.85
C PHE A 104 -10.96 -14.28 -9.98
N LEU A 105 -10.98 -15.62 -9.92
CA LEU A 105 -9.97 -16.39 -9.19
C LEU A 105 -8.58 -16.22 -9.82
N ILE A 106 -8.46 -16.32 -11.15
CA ILE A 106 -7.19 -16.09 -11.85
C ILE A 106 -6.66 -14.68 -11.56
N GLY A 107 -7.52 -13.67 -11.66
CA GLY A 107 -7.20 -12.28 -11.36
C GLY A 107 -6.72 -12.07 -9.92
N PHE A 108 -7.44 -12.67 -8.97
CA PHE A 108 -7.09 -12.66 -7.56
C PHE A 108 -5.68 -13.25 -7.32
N PHE A 109 -5.43 -14.46 -7.84
CA PHE A 109 -4.13 -15.12 -7.69
C PHE A 109 -3.01 -14.35 -8.42
N ALA A 110 -3.30 -13.74 -9.57
CA ALA A 110 -2.35 -12.89 -10.29
C ALA A 110 -1.93 -11.67 -9.45
N VAL A 111 -2.89 -10.97 -8.83
CA VAL A 111 -2.60 -9.81 -7.96
C VAL A 111 -1.82 -10.24 -6.72
N VAL A 112 -2.20 -11.34 -6.07
CA VAL A 112 -1.47 -11.89 -4.92
C VAL A 112 -0.04 -12.28 -5.32
N GLY A 113 0.13 -12.98 -6.45
CA GLY A 113 1.44 -13.36 -6.99
C GLY A 113 2.33 -12.15 -7.30
N LEU A 114 1.76 -11.14 -7.98
CA LEU A 114 2.44 -9.87 -8.25
C LEU A 114 2.88 -9.20 -6.94
N ARG A 115 2.01 -9.18 -5.93
CA ARG A 115 2.31 -8.58 -4.63
C ARG A 115 3.46 -9.28 -3.92
N LEU A 116 3.49 -10.62 -3.96
CA LEU A 116 4.58 -11.43 -3.41
C LEU A 116 5.90 -11.19 -4.17
N ALA A 117 5.85 -11.05 -5.50
CA ALA A 117 7.02 -10.73 -6.32
C ALA A 117 7.60 -9.36 -5.96
N ILE A 118 6.75 -8.33 -5.85
CA ILE A 118 7.15 -6.98 -5.41
C ILE A 118 7.76 -7.03 -4.01
N ARG A 119 7.11 -7.72 -3.06
CA ARG A 119 7.63 -7.91 -1.70
C ARG A 119 9.03 -8.51 -1.72
N LYS A 120 9.26 -9.57 -2.51
CA LYS A 120 10.58 -10.21 -2.62
C LYS A 120 11.62 -9.25 -3.18
N LYS A 121 11.27 -8.51 -4.23
CA LYS A 121 12.15 -7.51 -4.87
C LYS A 121 12.51 -6.35 -3.94
N LEU A 122 11.58 -5.92 -3.08
CA LEU A 122 11.80 -4.79 -2.17
C LEU A 122 12.60 -5.16 -0.91
N LYS A 123 12.89 -6.45 -0.65
CA LYS A 123 13.61 -6.87 0.56
C LYS A 123 14.98 -6.17 0.67
N HIS A 124 15.23 -5.50 1.79
CA HIS A 124 16.48 -4.80 2.02
C HIS A 124 17.49 -5.68 2.80
N PRO A 125 18.77 -5.76 2.40
CA PRO A 125 19.77 -6.61 3.03
C PRO A 125 20.07 -6.23 4.48
N SER A 126 20.12 -4.93 4.80
CA SER A 126 20.40 -4.45 6.16
C SER A 126 19.27 -4.72 7.17
N PHE A 127 18.11 -5.21 6.74
CA PHE A 127 17.02 -5.52 7.66
C PHE A 127 17.15 -6.91 8.26
N ASN A 128 17.36 -6.97 9.57
CA ASN A 128 17.43 -8.21 10.33
C ASN A 128 16.03 -8.67 10.79
N LYS A 129 15.46 -9.66 10.09
CA LYS A 129 14.17 -10.28 10.41
C LYS A 129 14.13 -11.01 11.76
N ASN A 130 15.29 -11.41 12.26
CA ASN A 130 15.44 -12.16 13.51
C ASN A 130 15.63 -11.22 14.72
N SER A 131 15.56 -9.90 14.52
CA SER A 131 15.56 -8.95 15.62
C SER A 131 14.46 -9.28 16.64
N LYS A 132 14.84 -9.29 17.92
CA LYS A 132 13.92 -9.45 19.05
C LYS A 132 13.29 -8.13 19.47
N GLN A 133 13.89 -7.01 19.08
CA GLN A 133 13.45 -5.68 19.47
C GLN A 133 12.19 -5.28 18.71
N LYS A 134 11.22 -4.70 19.43
CA LYS A 134 9.93 -4.31 18.87
C LYS A 134 9.61 -2.85 19.14
N VAL A 135 8.81 -2.26 18.27
CA VAL A 135 8.39 -0.86 18.35
C VAL A 135 6.93 -0.73 17.92
N ILE A 136 6.19 0.14 18.59
CA ILE A 136 4.85 0.56 18.18
C ILE A 136 4.94 1.97 17.60
N LEU A 137 4.24 2.18 16.49
CA LEU A 137 4.27 3.42 15.71
C LEU A 137 2.88 4.02 15.60
N ILE A 138 2.67 5.09 16.34
CA ILE A 138 1.38 5.77 16.39
C ILE A 138 1.45 6.98 15.44
N PRO A 139 0.68 6.99 14.34
CA PRO A 139 0.67 8.10 13.40
C PRO A 139 0.07 9.36 14.02
N SER A 140 0.30 10.51 13.39
CA SER A 140 -0.44 11.74 13.70
C SER A 140 -1.93 11.56 13.41
N PHE A 141 -2.80 12.30 14.10
CA PHE A 141 -4.25 12.21 13.89
C PHE A 141 -4.66 12.46 12.42
N LYS A 142 -3.98 13.40 11.74
CA LYS A 142 -4.21 13.67 10.31
C LYS A 142 -3.93 12.43 9.45
N ASN A 143 -2.80 11.77 9.68
CA ASN A 143 -2.43 10.57 8.93
C ASN A 143 -3.30 9.36 9.31
N PHE A 144 -3.65 9.24 10.59
CA PHE A 144 -4.62 8.25 11.07
C PHE A 144 -5.93 8.37 10.30
N ALA A 145 -6.55 9.56 10.30
CA ALA A 145 -7.82 9.79 9.62
C ALA A 145 -7.72 9.52 8.11
N LEU A 146 -6.63 9.97 7.47
CA LEU A 146 -6.40 9.76 6.03
C LEU A 146 -6.28 8.27 5.67
N VAL A 147 -5.46 7.50 6.39
CA VAL A 147 -5.26 6.07 6.10
C VAL A 147 -6.54 5.28 6.38
N VAL A 148 -7.28 5.62 7.45
CA VAL A 148 -8.59 5.04 7.74
C VAL A 148 -9.59 5.31 6.63
N PHE A 149 -9.68 6.55 6.17
CA PHE A 149 -10.54 6.93 5.06
C PHE A 149 -10.17 6.18 3.77
N CYS A 150 -8.88 6.20 3.37
CA CYS A 150 -8.40 5.49 2.18
C CYS A 150 -8.65 3.98 2.25
N TYR A 151 -8.53 3.38 3.44
CA TYR A 151 -8.84 1.98 3.66
C TYR A 151 -10.30 1.67 3.36
N PHE A 152 -11.25 2.37 3.99
CA PHE A 152 -12.66 2.10 3.75
C PHE A 152 -13.07 2.36 2.30
N MET A 153 -12.54 3.42 1.67
CA MET A 153 -12.80 3.73 0.26
C MET A 153 -12.30 2.62 -0.67
N THR A 154 -11.05 2.19 -0.53
CA THR A 154 -10.49 1.14 -1.39
C THR A 154 -11.05 -0.25 -1.08
N LEU A 155 -11.37 -0.55 0.19
CA LEU A 155 -12.06 -1.78 0.58
C LEU A 155 -13.43 -1.87 -0.11
N PHE A 156 -14.24 -0.81 0.00
CA PHE A 156 -15.54 -0.74 -0.65
C PHE A 156 -15.42 -0.92 -2.16
N LEU A 157 -14.51 -0.19 -2.81
CA LEU A 157 -14.29 -0.30 -4.26
C LEU A 157 -13.70 -1.65 -4.70
N SER A 158 -13.02 -2.38 -3.81
CA SER A 158 -12.49 -3.71 -4.12
C SER A 158 -13.54 -4.82 -4.00
N ILE A 159 -14.55 -4.63 -3.16
CA ILE A 159 -15.65 -5.59 -2.94
C ILE A 159 -16.83 -5.30 -3.86
N ALA A 160 -17.16 -4.03 -4.13
CA ALA A 160 -18.33 -3.66 -4.94
C ALA A 160 -18.39 -4.37 -6.31
N PRO A 161 -17.29 -4.53 -7.06
CA PRO A 161 -17.31 -5.25 -8.33
C PRO A 161 -17.53 -6.76 -8.22
N THR A 162 -17.56 -7.35 -7.01
CA THR A 162 -17.92 -8.78 -6.85
C THR A 162 -19.36 -9.08 -7.25
N GLN A 163 -20.24 -8.07 -7.25
CA GLN A 163 -21.60 -8.19 -7.79
C GLN A 163 -21.59 -8.51 -9.28
N MET A 164 -20.57 -8.05 -10.01
CA MET A 164 -20.39 -8.37 -11.43
C MET A 164 -20.37 -9.88 -11.64
N ILE A 165 -19.90 -10.72 -10.70
CA ILE A 165 -19.91 -12.18 -10.85
C ILE A 165 -21.32 -12.74 -11.16
N PHE A 166 -22.38 -12.06 -10.70
CA PHE A 166 -23.75 -12.53 -10.81
C PHE A 166 -24.54 -11.92 -11.97
N ASP A 167 -24.00 -10.90 -12.65
CA ASP A 167 -24.65 -10.25 -13.79
C ASP A 167 -24.55 -11.10 -15.07
N ASP A 168 -25.51 -10.94 -15.98
CA ASP A 168 -25.54 -11.69 -17.26
C ASP A 168 -24.62 -11.08 -18.33
N SER A 169 -24.33 -9.78 -18.23
CA SER A 169 -23.44 -9.03 -19.11
C SER A 169 -22.30 -8.41 -18.32
N GLN A 170 -21.07 -8.63 -18.80
CA GLN A 170 -19.86 -8.32 -18.04
C GLN A 170 -19.02 -7.28 -18.75
N ASN A 171 -18.67 -6.23 -18.02
CA ASN A 171 -17.85 -5.17 -18.57
C ASN A 171 -16.36 -5.48 -18.36
N ILE A 172 -15.62 -5.68 -19.46
CA ILE A 172 -14.17 -5.96 -19.40
C ILE A 172 -13.40 -4.82 -18.73
N ILE A 173 -13.75 -3.56 -18.99
CA ILE A 173 -13.10 -2.40 -18.36
C ILE A 173 -13.38 -2.41 -16.85
N GLY A 174 -14.60 -2.76 -16.46
CA GLY A 174 -14.98 -2.97 -15.05
C GLY A 174 -14.09 -4.00 -14.36
N TYR A 175 -13.87 -5.16 -14.99
CA TYR A 175 -12.99 -6.20 -14.48
C TYR A 175 -11.52 -5.77 -14.35
N VAL A 176 -10.97 -5.09 -15.38
CA VAL A 176 -9.60 -4.55 -15.31
C VAL A 176 -9.48 -3.49 -14.21
N GLY A 177 -10.48 -2.62 -14.08
CA GLY A 177 -10.56 -1.62 -13.03
C GLY A 177 -10.57 -2.26 -11.63
N TRP A 178 -11.32 -3.35 -11.46
CA TRP A 178 -11.32 -4.12 -10.21
C TRP A 178 -9.92 -4.66 -9.88
N LEU A 179 -9.18 -5.23 -10.84
CA LEU A 179 -7.81 -5.71 -10.60
C LEU A 179 -6.89 -4.59 -10.11
N VAL A 180 -7.00 -3.40 -10.69
CA VAL A 180 -6.20 -2.23 -10.29
C VAL A 180 -6.54 -1.80 -8.88
N VAL A 181 -7.83 -1.67 -8.55
CA VAL A 181 -8.28 -1.30 -7.19
C VAL A 181 -7.89 -2.36 -6.16
N PHE A 182 -8.04 -3.64 -6.50
CA PHE A 182 -7.65 -4.74 -5.63
C PHE A 182 -6.14 -4.73 -5.38
N PHE A 183 -5.33 -4.50 -6.41
CA PHE A 183 -3.89 -4.31 -6.24
C PHE A 183 -3.57 -3.11 -5.32
N MET A 184 -4.21 -1.95 -5.53
CA MET A 184 -4.04 -0.78 -4.65
C MET A 184 -4.37 -1.11 -3.20
N PHE A 185 -5.47 -1.80 -2.94
CA PHE A 185 -5.87 -2.25 -1.61
C PHE A 185 -4.75 -3.08 -0.94
N THR A 186 -4.16 -4.05 -1.64
CA THR A 186 -3.06 -4.88 -1.10
C THR A 186 -1.76 -4.10 -0.81
N THR A 187 -1.63 -2.85 -1.28
CA THR A 187 -0.45 -2.00 -1.07
C THR A 187 -0.64 -0.95 0.04
N LEU A 188 -1.85 -0.80 0.58
CA LEU A 188 -2.14 0.21 1.60
C LEU A 188 -1.28 0.11 2.86
N ASN A 189 -0.80 -1.08 3.20
CA ASN A 189 0.07 -1.30 4.37
C ASN A 189 1.38 -0.54 4.31
N ILE A 190 1.94 -0.36 3.10
CA ILE A 190 3.12 0.47 2.85
C ILE A 190 2.85 1.94 3.22
N PHE A 191 1.60 2.38 3.08
CA PHE A 191 1.16 3.74 3.37
C PHE A 191 0.63 3.93 4.80
N SER A 192 0.70 2.90 5.65
CA SER A 192 0.31 3.02 7.07
C SER A 192 1.07 4.14 7.81
N ILE A 193 2.28 4.50 7.34
CA ILE A 193 3.08 5.62 7.83
C ILE A 193 3.50 6.50 6.64
N LEU A 194 2.61 7.41 6.25
CA LEU A 194 2.87 8.44 5.23
C LEU A 194 3.55 9.68 5.82
N ASP A 195 3.19 10.04 7.05
CA ASP A 195 3.70 11.26 7.69
C ASP A 195 5.20 11.17 7.97
N ARG A 196 5.86 12.32 7.96
CA ARG A 196 7.28 12.46 8.32
C ARG A 196 7.51 12.44 9.82
N LYS A 197 6.44 12.47 10.60
CA LYS A 197 6.47 12.50 12.05
C LYS A 197 5.58 11.39 12.60
N VAL A 198 6.11 10.63 13.55
CA VAL A 198 5.39 9.53 14.20
C VAL A 198 5.72 9.47 15.69
N HIS A 199 4.78 9.00 16.50
CA HIS A 199 5.05 8.70 17.91
C HIS A 199 5.59 7.26 18.03
N VAL A 200 6.68 7.10 18.78
CA VAL A 200 7.45 5.85 18.81
C VAL A 200 7.53 5.32 20.23
N LYS A 201 6.92 4.16 20.48
CA LYS A 201 7.01 3.44 21.75
C LYS A 201 7.86 2.17 21.55
N ILE A 202 9.05 2.15 22.14
CA ILE A 202 9.92 0.96 22.11
C ILE A 202 9.35 -0.05 23.11
N MET A 203 9.33 -1.32 22.71
CA MET A 203 8.95 -2.43 23.56
C MET A 203 10.17 -3.31 23.78
N ASN A 204 10.62 -3.34 25.03
CA ASN A 204 11.65 -4.24 25.51
C ASN A 204 11.04 -5.62 25.80
#